data_AF-A0A5N8WGQ8-F1
#
_entry.id   AF-A0A5N8WGQ8-F1
#
_cell.length_a   1.000
_cell.length_b   1.000
_cell.length_c   1.000
_cell.angle_alpha   90.00
_cell.angle_beta   90.00
_cell.angle_gamma   90.00
#
_symmetry.space_group_name_H-M   'P 1'
#
loop_
_entity.id
_entity.type
_entity.pdbx_description
1 polymer ?
#
loop_
_entity_poly.entity_id
_entity_poly.type
_entity_poly.pdbx_seq_one_letter_code
_entity_poly.pdbx_strand_id
1 'polypeptide(L)' 'MHKPPPAPKPTPSVRPEPSPASVAYPPYRTPSRRQAPSGGPSLVTLTLLVTAPAVFAVAALRPR' A
#
# COMPACT_ATOMS: atom_id res chain seq x y z
N MET A 1 64.56 56.31 3.88
CA MET A 1 64.09 55.34 2.87
C MET A 1 62.70 54.86 3.27
N HIS A 2 61.67 55.11 2.47
CA HIS A 2 60.32 54.58 2.72
C HIS A 2 60.02 53.47 1.71
N LYS A 3 59.56 52.32 2.20
CA LYS A 3 59.21 51.15 1.39
C LYS A 3 57.78 51.31 0.87
N PRO A 4 57.49 51.04 -0.42
CA PRO A 4 56.13 51.13 -0.93
C PRO A 4 55.23 50.03 -0.32
N PRO A 5 53.92 50.30 -0.21
CA PRO A 5 52.98 49.35 0.39
C PRO A 5 52.86 48.07 -0.46
N PRO A 6 52.60 46.92 0.18
CA PRO A 6 52.45 45.65 -0.52
C PRO A 6 51.16 45.62 -1.37
N ALA A 7 51.23 44.92 -2.49
CA ALA A 7 50.11 44.77 -3.42
C ALA A 7 48.95 43.97 -2.79
N PRO A 8 47.69 44.26 -3.18
CA PRO A 8 46.52 43.53 -2.68
C PRO A 8 46.50 42.08 -3.20
N LYS A 9 46.04 41.16 -2.35
CA LYS A 9 45.97 39.73 -2.62
C LYS A 9 44.73 39.43 -3.49
N PRO A 10 44.81 38.53 -4.50
CA PRO A 10 43.64 38.18 -5.30
C PRO A 10 42.58 37.43 -4.47
N THR A 11 41.31 37.79 -4.70
CA THR A 11 40.16 37.14 -4.06
C THR A 11 39.87 35.79 -4.73
N PRO A 12 39.69 34.69 -3.96
CA PRO A 12 39.33 33.40 -4.53
C PRO A 12 37.92 33.42 -5.13
N SER A 13 37.78 32.89 -6.35
CA SER A 13 36.49 32.73 -7.02
C SER A 13 35.85 31.39 -6.62
N VAL A 14 34.61 31.42 -6.13
CA VAL A 14 33.85 30.22 -5.74
C VAL A 14 33.26 29.58 -6.99
N ARG A 15 33.68 28.35 -7.30
CA ARG A 15 33.11 27.56 -8.39
C ARG A 15 31.72 27.02 -7.97
N PRO A 16 30.65 27.21 -8.76
CA PRO A 16 29.36 26.63 -8.46
C PRO A 16 29.39 25.09 -8.54
N GLU A 17 28.77 24.42 -7.58
CA GLU A 17 28.56 22.96 -7.65
C GLU A 17 27.36 22.62 -8.54
N PRO A 18 27.43 21.51 -9.31
CA PRO A 18 26.30 21.05 -10.12
C PRO A 18 25.18 20.50 -9.22
N SER A 19 23.96 21.00 -9.42
CA SER A 19 22.75 20.50 -8.74
C SER A 19 22.21 19.25 -9.45
N PRO A 20 21.78 18.20 -8.72
CA PRO A 20 21.22 16.99 -9.33
C PRO A 20 19.90 17.29 -10.06
N ALA A 21 19.78 16.80 -11.29
CA ALA A 21 18.56 16.91 -12.08
C ALA A 21 17.48 15.97 -11.54
N SER A 22 16.23 16.46 -11.45
CA SER A 22 15.08 15.65 -11.05
C SER A 22 14.75 14.60 -12.12
N VAL A 23 14.61 13.34 -11.71
CA VAL A 23 14.26 12.22 -12.59
C VAL A 23 12.79 11.90 -12.45
N ALA A 24 12.05 11.93 -13.56
CA ALA A 24 10.66 11.53 -13.59
C ALA A 24 10.54 9.99 -13.55
N TYR A 25 9.77 9.48 -12.60
CA TYR A 25 9.45 8.05 -12.52
C TYR A 25 8.01 7.80 -12.97
N PRO A 26 7.74 6.63 -13.58
CA PRO A 26 6.37 6.22 -13.86
C PRO A 26 5.59 6.03 -12.55
N PRO A 27 4.27 6.26 -12.55
CA PRO A 27 3.44 6.08 -11.37
C PRO A 27 3.28 4.59 -11.06
N TYR A 28 4.08 4.08 -10.12
CA TYR A 28 3.86 2.75 -9.55
C TYR A 28 2.59 2.77 -8.70
N ARG A 29 1.61 1.96 -9.08
CA ARG A 29 0.40 1.75 -8.28
C ARG A 29 0.58 0.53 -7.39
N THR A 30 0.20 0.66 -6.13
CA THR A 30 0.01 -0.48 -5.25
C THR A 30 -1.17 -1.32 -5.76
N PRO A 31 -1.05 -2.66 -5.82
CA PRO A 31 -2.16 -3.52 -6.20
C PRO A 31 -3.30 -3.33 -5.19
N SER A 32 -4.54 -3.24 -5.69
CA SER A 32 -5.71 -3.20 -4.82
C SER A 32 -5.79 -4.49 -4.03
N ARG A 33 -5.66 -4.40 -2.70
CA ARG A 33 -5.87 -5.54 -1.82
C ARG A 33 -7.31 -6.01 -2.00
N ARG A 34 -7.53 -7.17 -2.62
CA ARG A 34 -8.86 -7.79 -2.69
C ARG A 34 -9.40 -7.86 -1.26
N GLN A 35 -10.48 -7.13 -1.01
CA GLN A 35 -11.22 -7.27 0.24
C GLN A 35 -11.71 -8.71 0.32
N ALA A 36 -11.50 -9.35 1.47
CA ALA A 36 -12.11 -10.64 1.72
C ALA A 36 -13.62 -10.51 1.54
N PRO A 37 -14.30 -11.51 0.93
CA PRO A 37 -15.75 -11.46 0.77
C PRO A 37 -16.38 -11.23 2.14
N SER A 38 -17.09 -10.10 2.26
CA SER A 38 -17.59 -9.56 3.54
C SER A 38 -18.83 -10.28 4.07
N GLY A 39 -19.24 -11.40 3.46
CA GLY A 39 -20.42 -12.15 3.82
C GLY A 39 -20.09 -13.62 3.98
N GLY A 40 -20.04 -14.09 5.22
CA GLY A 40 -20.13 -15.51 5.53
C GLY A 40 -21.51 -16.07 5.15
N PRO A 41 -21.70 -17.40 5.14
CA PRO A 41 -22.99 -18.01 4.88
C PRO A 41 -24.05 -17.47 5.85
N SER A 42 -25.26 -17.22 5.35
CA SER A 42 -26.38 -16.82 6.21
C SER A 42 -26.58 -17.86 7.31
N LEU A 43 -26.84 -17.40 8.55
CA LEU A 43 -27.09 -18.27 9.70
C LEU A 43 -28.24 -19.24 9.41
N VAL A 44 -29.26 -18.78 8.65
CA VAL A 44 -30.37 -19.61 8.19
C VAL A 44 -29.88 -20.72 7.25
N THR A 45 -29.05 -20.36 6.26
CA THR A 45 -28.47 -21.32 5.32
C THR A 45 -27.59 -22.35 6.04
N LEU A 46 -26.77 -21.90 6.99
CA LEU A 46 -25.93 -22.78 7.82
C LEU A 46 -26.79 -23.73 8.66
N THR A 47 -27.82 -23.20 9.32
CA THR A 47 -28.72 -23.99 10.15
C THR A 47 -29.46 -25.02 9.31
N LEU A 48 -29.95 -24.64 8.14
CA LEU A 48 -30.63 -25.56 7.23
C LEU A 48 -29.67 -26.62 6.70
N LEU A 49 -28.44 -26.27 6.34
CA LEU A 49 -27.45 -27.25 5.89
C LEU A 49 -27.16 -28.32 6.96
N VAL A 50 -27.13 -27.93 8.23
CA VAL A 50 -26.87 -28.86 9.36
C VAL A 50 -28.11 -29.66 9.73
N THR A 51 -29.28 -29.01 9.81
CA THR A 51 -30.49 -29.60 10.41
C THR A 51 -31.46 -30.20 9.39
N ALA A 52 -31.46 -29.76 8.13
CA ALA A 52 -32.38 -30.25 7.13
C ALA A 52 -32.31 -31.76 6.91
N PRO A 53 -31.13 -32.43 6.87
CA PRO A 53 -31.08 -33.88 6.68
C PRO A 53 -31.77 -34.64 7.81
N ALA A 54 -31.63 -34.17 9.06
CA ALA A 54 -32.26 -34.78 10.22
C ALA A 54 -33.79 -34.61 10.18
N VAL A 55 -34.28 -33.39 9.89
CA VAL A 55 -35.72 -33.12 9.78
C VAL A 55 -36.34 -33.88 8.61
N PHE A 56 -35.63 -33.97 7.48
CA PHE A 56 -36.07 -34.73 6.31
C PHE A 56 -36.19 -36.22 6.61
N ALA A 57 -35.22 -36.82 7.29
CA ALA A 57 -35.25 -38.23 7.68
C ALA A 57 -36.44 -38.52 8.62
N VAL A 58 -36.69 -37.65 9.60
CA VAL A 58 -37.84 -37.78 10.51
C VAL A 58 -39.15 -37.65 9.76
N ALA A 59 -39.26 -36.71 8.82
CA ALA A 59 -40.45 -36.52 8.01
C ALA A 59 -40.74 -37.72 7.10
N ALA A 60 -39.70 -38.36 6.54
CA ALA A 60 -39.83 -39.55 5.71
C ALA A 60 -40.25 -40.80 6.52
N LEU A 61 -39.79 -40.92 7.77
CA LEU A 61 -40.11 -42.06 8.63
C LEU A 61 -41.49 -41.95 9.28
N ARG A 62 -42.02 -40.74 9.47
CA ARG A 62 -43.35 -40.55 10.04
C ARG A 62 -44.40 -41.21 9.11
N PRO A 63 -45.07 -42.29 9.53
CA PRO A 63 -46.20 -42.80 8.77
C PRO A 63 -47.30 -41.73 8.84
N ARG A 64 -47.80 -41.34 7.68
CA ARG A 64 -48.85 -40.32 7.55
C ARG A 64 -50.15 -40.77 8.17
#